data_AF-A0AAW9IVL8-F1
#
_entry.id   AF-A0AAW9IVL8-F1
#
_cell.length_a   1.000
_cell.length_b   1.000
_cell.length_c   1.000
_cell.angle_alpha   90.00
_cell.angle_beta   90.00
_cell.angle_gamma   90.00
#
_symmetry.space_group_name_H-M   'P 1'
#
loop_
_entity.id
_entity.type
_entity.pdbx_description
1 polymer ?
#
loop_
_entity_poly.entity_id
_entity_poly.type
_entity_poly.pdbx_seq_one_letter_code
_entity_poly.pdbx_strand_id
1 'polypeptide(L)'
;AKKYEADRPEMENEDLRNIDAVITTRELAKMIKDAKIDFAKLEDSEVDPTMGEYTGAGAIFGATGGVMEAALRSAKDFVEGKDLENIEYEQVRGLAGIKEATVEIGGQGYNVAVINGSSNVFEFMKSGKINDKKYHFIEVMACPGGCVNGGGQPHVNASDRLDMDIRSIRASELYNQDKNLKKRKSHENGSLNKMYETYMGEPGTGKAHELLHIKYKK
;
A
#
# COMPACT_ATOMS: atom_id res chain seq x y z
N ALA A 1 -9.46 -12.39 -0.07
CA ALA A 1 -9.38 -11.08 -0.76
C ALA A 1 -8.44 -11.17 -1.95
N LYS A 2 -7.11 -11.17 -1.78
CA LYS A 2 -6.16 -11.18 -2.92
C LYS A 2 -6.26 -12.41 -3.85
N LYS A 3 -6.51 -13.62 -3.31
CA LYS A 3 -6.83 -14.80 -4.14
C LYS A 3 -8.04 -14.54 -5.06
N TYR A 4 -9.17 -14.12 -4.47
CA TYR A 4 -10.37 -13.74 -5.22
C TYR A 4 -10.13 -12.61 -6.23
N GLU A 5 -9.34 -11.59 -5.89
CA GLU A 5 -8.99 -10.50 -6.80
C GLU A 5 -8.21 -11.03 -8.01
N ALA A 6 -7.19 -11.87 -7.78
CA ALA A 6 -6.41 -12.50 -8.84
C ALA A 6 -7.24 -13.43 -9.73
N ASP A 7 -8.31 -14.04 -9.20
CA ASP A 7 -9.20 -14.96 -9.94
C ASP A 7 -10.37 -14.25 -10.65
N ARG A 8 -10.48 -12.91 -10.57
CA ARG A 8 -11.55 -12.17 -11.25
C ARG A 8 -11.47 -12.37 -12.76
N PRO A 9 -12.59 -12.62 -13.47
CA PRO A 9 -12.56 -12.83 -14.92
C PRO A 9 -11.86 -11.71 -15.67
N GLU A 10 -12.06 -10.47 -15.25
CA GLU A 10 -11.47 -9.28 -15.88
C GLU A 10 -9.97 -9.03 -15.59
N MET A 11 -9.30 -9.86 -14.78
CA MET A 11 -7.87 -9.73 -14.43
C MET A 11 -6.97 -10.55 -15.37
N GLU A 12 -7.10 -10.32 -16.66
CA GLU A 12 -6.31 -10.95 -17.73
C GLU A 12 -6.10 -10.00 -18.91
N ASN A 13 -5.00 -10.20 -19.64
CA ASN A 13 -4.70 -9.50 -20.90
C ASN A 13 -4.32 -10.55 -21.93
N GLU A 14 -4.95 -10.55 -23.11
CA GLU A 14 -4.64 -11.49 -24.21
C GLU A 14 -4.68 -12.96 -23.75
N ASP A 15 -5.72 -13.36 -23.01
CA ASP A 15 -5.90 -14.70 -22.41
C ASP A 15 -4.79 -15.10 -21.39
N LEU A 16 -3.94 -14.16 -20.98
CA LEU A 16 -2.93 -14.35 -19.94
C LEU A 16 -3.40 -13.73 -18.63
N ARG A 17 -3.48 -14.55 -17.58
CA ARG A 17 -3.81 -14.09 -16.23
C ARG A 17 -2.79 -13.06 -15.78
N ASN A 18 -3.26 -11.97 -15.17
CA ASN A 18 -2.33 -10.98 -14.61
C ASN A 18 -1.56 -11.52 -13.40
N ILE A 19 -2.18 -12.44 -12.64
CA ILE A 19 -1.60 -13.15 -11.51
C ILE A 19 -2.12 -14.59 -11.53
N ASP A 20 -1.23 -15.57 -11.74
CA ASP A 20 -1.62 -17.00 -11.80
C ASP A 20 -1.84 -17.63 -10.43
N ALA A 21 -1.12 -17.16 -9.41
CA ALA A 21 -1.17 -17.75 -8.08
C ALA A 21 -0.98 -16.70 -6.99
N VAL A 22 -1.79 -16.81 -5.95
CA VAL A 22 -1.64 -16.03 -4.72
C VAL A 22 -1.53 -17.00 -3.54
N ILE A 23 -0.41 -16.96 -2.83
CA ILE A 23 -0.19 -17.67 -1.57
C ILE A 23 -0.12 -16.68 -0.40
N THR A 24 -0.68 -17.08 0.73
CA THR A 24 -0.62 -16.31 1.97
C THR A 24 0.73 -16.47 2.67
N THR A 25 1.02 -15.56 3.60
CA THR A 25 2.20 -15.64 4.48
C THR A 25 2.30 -16.98 5.19
N ARG A 26 1.16 -17.56 5.62
CA ARG A 26 1.12 -18.89 6.24
C ARG A 26 1.42 -20.03 5.26
N GLU A 27 0.90 -19.96 4.03
CA GLU A 27 1.19 -20.96 2.98
C GLU A 27 2.68 -20.94 2.61
N LEU A 28 3.27 -19.75 2.44
CA LEU A 28 4.71 -19.61 2.20
C LEU A 28 5.55 -20.16 3.37
N ALA A 29 5.20 -19.80 4.61
CA ALA A 29 5.90 -20.31 5.79
C ALA A 29 5.83 -21.85 5.90
N LYS A 30 4.69 -22.46 5.51
CA LYS A 30 4.56 -23.92 5.42
C LYS A 30 5.44 -24.49 4.30
N MET A 31 5.43 -23.90 3.11
CA MET A 31 6.24 -24.34 1.98
C MET A 31 7.74 -24.39 2.31
N ILE A 32 8.26 -23.34 2.96
CA ILE A 32 9.65 -23.25 3.44
C ILE A 32 9.97 -24.40 4.42
N LYS A 33 9.07 -24.65 5.39
CA LYS A 33 9.23 -25.71 6.39
C LYS A 33 9.15 -27.12 5.80
N ASP A 34 8.26 -27.32 4.82
CA ASP A 34 8.10 -28.60 4.13
C ASP A 34 9.36 -28.93 3.32
N ALA A 35 9.99 -27.91 2.71
CA ALA A 35 11.27 -28.01 2.02
C ALA A 35 12.50 -28.14 2.95
N LYS A 36 12.30 -28.18 4.27
CA LYS A 36 13.37 -28.31 5.29
C LYS A 36 14.42 -27.18 5.26
N ILE A 37 14.01 -25.99 4.83
CA ILE A 37 14.87 -24.80 4.83
C ILE A 37 14.89 -24.20 6.24
N ASP A 38 16.10 -24.05 6.82
CA ASP A 38 16.30 -23.34 8.09
C ASP A 38 16.31 -21.83 7.85
N PHE A 39 15.12 -21.26 7.64
CA PHE A 39 14.92 -19.86 7.27
C PHE A 39 15.62 -18.87 8.22
N ALA A 40 15.72 -19.21 9.50
CA ALA A 40 16.32 -18.33 10.51
C ALA A 40 17.85 -18.22 10.41
N LYS A 41 18.49 -19.06 9.58
CA LYS A 41 19.95 -19.08 9.38
C LYS A 41 20.37 -18.82 7.94
N LEU A 42 19.44 -18.44 7.07
CA LEU A 42 19.80 -18.06 5.71
C LEU A 42 20.63 -16.78 5.71
N GLU A 43 21.57 -16.71 4.78
CA GLU A 43 22.25 -15.46 4.48
C GLU A 43 21.30 -14.54 3.71
N ASP A 44 21.44 -13.23 3.93
CA ASP A 44 20.67 -12.24 3.18
C ASP A 44 21.07 -12.26 1.70
N SER A 45 20.09 -12.10 0.83
CA SER A 45 20.29 -11.97 -0.61
C SER A 45 19.48 -10.79 -1.16
N GLU A 46 19.90 -10.27 -2.30
CA GLU A 46 19.19 -9.19 -2.98
C GLU A 46 18.07 -9.74 -3.88
N VAL A 47 17.05 -8.91 -4.12
CA VAL A 47 16.00 -9.19 -5.10
C VAL A 47 16.49 -8.86 -6.51
N ASP A 48 15.97 -9.56 -7.52
CA ASP A 48 16.23 -9.18 -8.91
C ASP A 48 15.70 -7.77 -9.20
N PRO A 49 16.55 -6.82 -9.66
CA PRO A 49 16.22 -5.40 -9.63
C PRO A 49 15.12 -5.00 -10.62
N THR A 50 15.03 -5.67 -11.78
CA THR A 50 14.18 -5.28 -12.92
C THR A 50 12.72 -4.96 -12.54
N MET A 51 12.15 -5.72 -11.59
CA MET A 51 10.83 -5.47 -11.01
C MET A 51 10.83 -5.59 -9.47
N GLY A 52 12.02 -5.71 -8.86
CA GLY A 52 12.18 -5.91 -7.42
C GLY A 52 12.59 -4.64 -6.66
N GLU A 53 13.11 -3.61 -7.34
CA GLU A 53 13.41 -2.32 -6.69
C GLU A 53 12.12 -1.67 -6.15
N TYR A 54 12.17 -1.16 -4.92
CA TYR A 54 11.08 -0.41 -4.29
C TYR A 54 11.60 0.82 -3.55
N THR A 55 10.69 1.75 -3.27
CA THR A 55 10.99 2.98 -2.53
C THR A 55 10.29 2.97 -1.19
N GLY A 56 10.69 3.87 -0.30
CA GLY A 56 10.07 4.01 1.01
C GLY A 56 8.56 4.30 0.95
N ALA A 57 8.09 5.02 -0.07
CA ALA A 57 6.67 5.18 -0.35
C ALA A 57 5.98 3.84 -0.62
N GLY A 58 6.60 2.93 -1.38
CA GLY A 58 6.07 1.59 -1.61
C GLY A 58 6.11 0.71 -0.34
N ALA A 59 7.17 0.82 0.45
CA ALA A 59 7.37 0.01 1.66
C ALA A 59 6.23 0.17 2.68
N ILE A 60 5.69 1.39 2.82
CA ILE A 60 4.65 1.69 3.83
C ILE A 60 3.24 1.26 3.45
N PHE A 61 2.97 0.75 2.24
CA PHE A 61 1.62 0.36 1.78
C PHE A 61 0.91 -0.63 2.71
N GLY A 62 1.69 -1.44 3.44
CA GLY A 62 1.15 -2.45 4.34
C GLY A 62 0.48 -1.89 5.60
N ALA A 63 0.76 -0.65 5.98
CA ALA A 63 0.17 0.03 7.12
C ALA A 63 -1.01 0.92 6.71
N THR A 64 -2.03 1.04 7.58
CA THR A 64 -3.13 1.99 7.34
C THR A 64 -2.61 3.43 7.23
N GLY A 65 -2.98 4.11 6.14
CA GLY A 65 -2.51 5.45 5.81
C GLY A 65 -1.22 5.47 4.98
N GLY A 66 -0.57 4.33 4.77
CA GLY A 66 0.65 4.25 3.98
C GLY A 66 0.41 4.50 2.49
N VAL A 67 -0.72 4.04 1.94
CA VAL A 67 -1.08 4.31 0.53
C VAL A 67 -1.41 5.78 0.33
N MET A 68 -2.18 6.37 1.26
CA MET A 68 -2.48 7.80 1.31
C MET A 68 -1.20 8.62 1.33
N GLU A 69 -0.30 8.34 2.28
CA GLU A 69 0.98 9.03 2.40
C GLU A 69 1.83 8.91 1.14
N ALA A 70 1.99 7.70 0.60
CA ALA A 70 2.76 7.48 -0.62
C ALA A 70 2.21 8.26 -1.83
N ALA A 71 0.89 8.31 -1.99
CA ALA A 71 0.26 9.06 -3.07
C ALA A 71 0.48 10.57 -2.88
N LEU A 72 0.33 11.08 -1.66
CA LEU A 72 0.54 12.51 -1.36
C LEU A 72 1.97 12.96 -1.63
N ARG A 73 2.98 12.14 -1.32
CA ARG A 73 4.39 12.42 -1.64
C ARG A 73 4.60 12.71 -3.13
N SER A 74 4.05 11.86 -4.01
CA SER A 74 4.23 12.04 -5.46
C SER A 74 3.28 13.09 -6.03
N ALA A 75 2.02 13.13 -5.57
CA ALA A 75 1.02 14.07 -6.08
C ALA A 75 1.41 15.53 -5.83
N LYS A 76 1.99 15.83 -4.65
CA LYS A 76 2.41 17.19 -4.32
C LYS A 76 3.57 17.65 -5.21
N ASP A 77 4.58 16.79 -5.42
CA ASP A 77 5.69 17.06 -6.34
C ASP A 77 5.21 17.27 -7.78
N PHE A 78 4.30 16.42 -8.27
CA PHE A 78 3.76 16.52 -9.63
C PHE A 78 3.00 17.82 -9.87
N VAL A 79 2.18 18.25 -8.89
CA VAL A 79 1.41 19.49 -9.02
C VAL A 79 2.28 20.73 -8.85
N GLU A 80 3.25 20.69 -7.95
CA GLU A 80 4.10 21.86 -7.64
C GLU A 80 5.34 21.96 -8.52
N GLY A 81 5.68 20.90 -9.27
CA GLY A 81 6.88 20.85 -10.12
C GLY A 81 8.18 20.97 -9.31
N LYS A 82 8.18 20.48 -8.06
CA LYS A 82 9.28 20.61 -7.11
C LYS A 82 9.59 19.27 -6.46
N ASP A 83 10.87 19.05 -6.16
CA ASP A 83 11.31 17.95 -5.32
C ASP A 83 11.23 18.37 -3.85
N LEU A 84 10.11 18.05 -3.19
CA LEU A 84 9.88 18.50 -1.81
C LEU A 84 10.61 17.63 -0.79
N GLU A 85 11.33 18.25 0.14
CA GLU A 85 12.06 17.54 1.21
C GLU A 85 11.14 17.02 2.32
N ASN A 86 10.09 17.78 2.67
CA ASN A 86 9.14 17.36 3.69
C ASN A 86 8.09 16.40 3.10
N ILE A 87 8.30 15.10 3.33
CA ILE A 87 7.52 14.00 2.77
C ILE A 87 6.77 13.19 3.81
N GLU A 88 6.83 13.58 5.09
CA GLU A 88 6.21 12.88 6.20
C GLU A 88 4.78 13.38 6.40
N TYR A 89 3.79 12.50 6.24
CA TYR A 89 2.39 12.80 6.49
C TYR A 89 1.90 12.09 7.75
N GLU A 90 2.48 12.44 8.91
CA GLU A 90 2.19 11.77 10.19
C GLU A 90 0.72 11.78 10.58
N GLN A 91 -0.02 12.80 10.16
CA GLN A 91 -1.45 12.96 10.41
C GLN A 91 -2.33 11.87 9.80
N VAL A 92 -1.84 11.11 8.80
CA VAL A 92 -2.57 9.97 8.24
C VAL A 92 -2.12 8.62 8.80
N ARG A 93 -1.10 8.60 9.68
CA ARG A 93 -0.54 7.39 10.31
C ARG A 93 -1.33 6.95 11.54
N GLY A 94 -0.95 5.80 12.10
CA GLY A 94 -1.50 5.28 13.35
C GLY A 94 -2.82 4.53 13.18
N LEU A 95 -3.34 4.04 14.30
CA LEU A 95 -4.39 3.02 14.34
C LEU A 95 -5.82 3.54 14.57
N ALA A 96 -6.01 4.86 14.62
CA ALA A 96 -7.35 5.45 14.70
C ALA A 96 -8.24 4.92 13.55
N GLY A 97 -9.51 4.68 13.85
CA GLY A 97 -10.45 4.03 12.93
C GLY A 97 -10.79 4.88 11.70
N ILE A 98 -10.92 6.18 11.90
CA ILE A 98 -11.11 7.20 10.85
C ILE A 98 -10.09 8.30 11.15
N LYS A 99 -9.24 8.62 10.18
CA LYS A 99 -8.25 9.70 10.25
C LYS A 99 -8.58 10.71 9.17
N GLU A 100 -8.45 11.98 9.49
CA GLU A 100 -8.73 13.08 8.57
C GLU A 100 -7.58 14.08 8.59
N ALA A 101 -7.27 14.64 7.43
CA ALA A 101 -6.31 15.71 7.30
C ALA A 101 -6.72 16.69 6.20
N THR A 102 -6.29 17.93 6.34
CA THR A 102 -6.27 18.88 5.22
C THR A 102 -4.82 19.04 4.80
N VAL A 103 -4.52 18.73 3.54
CA VAL A 103 -3.19 18.83 2.96
C VAL A 103 -3.16 19.94 1.93
N GLU A 104 -2.11 20.74 1.94
CA GLU A 104 -1.91 21.78 0.93
C GLU A 104 -1.18 21.19 -0.28
N ILE A 105 -1.73 21.37 -1.47
CA ILE A 105 -1.11 20.97 -2.74
C ILE A 105 -1.31 22.12 -3.73
N GLY A 106 -0.22 22.69 -4.26
CA GLY A 106 -0.29 23.79 -5.23
C GLY A 106 -1.01 25.04 -4.69
N GLY A 107 -0.83 25.35 -3.41
CA GLY A 107 -1.47 26.50 -2.75
C GLY A 107 -2.97 26.35 -2.45
N GLN A 108 -3.54 25.15 -2.62
CA GLN A 108 -4.93 24.84 -2.28
C GLN A 108 -5.03 23.74 -1.22
N GLY A 109 -5.99 23.87 -0.32
CA GLY A 109 -6.27 22.88 0.72
C GLY A 109 -7.20 21.76 0.24
N TYR A 110 -6.75 20.52 0.34
CA TYR A 110 -7.51 19.32 -0.01
C TYR A 110 -7.76 18.46 1.24
N ASN A 111 -9.03 18.18 1.53
CA ASN A 111 -9.38 17.25 2.60
C ASN A 111 -9.19 15.80 2.15
N VAL A 112 -8.48 15.03 2.95
CA VAL A 112 -8.25 13.60 2.77
C VAL A 112 -8.73 12.81 3.99
N ALA A 113 -9.11 11.56 3.78
CA ALA A 113 -9.48 10.65 4.86
C ALA A 113 -8.83 9.28 4.71
N VAL A 114 -8.53 8.64 5.82
CA VAL A 114 -8.07 7.24 5.88
C VAL A 114 -9.02 6.46 6.76
N ILE A 115 -9.68 5.47 6.17
CA ILE A 115 -10.65 4.60 6.83
C ILE A 115 -9.97 3.26 7.11
N ASN A 116 -9.71 3.03 8.39
CA ASN A 116 -8.96 1.89 8.90
C ASN A 116 -9.88 0.79 9.42
N GLY A 117 -10.29 -0.13 8.54
CA GLY A 117 -11.19 -1.23 8.88
C GLY A 117 -12.56 -1.07 8.23
N SER A 118 -13.11 -2.16 7.72
CA SER A 118 -14.42 -2.18 7.04
C SER A 118 -15.59 -1.73 7.93
N SER A 119 -15.54 -1.99 9.25
CA SER A 119 -16.52 -1.46 10.20
C SER A 119 -16.60 0.07 10.19
N ASN A 120 -15.44 0.73 10.06
CA ASN A 120 -15.32 2.18 10.07
C ASN A 120 -15.79 2.81 8.76
N VAL A 121 -15.85 2.04 7.66
CA VAL A 121 -16.52 2.48 6.42
C VAL A 121 -18.01 2.66 6.68
N PHE A 122 -18.64 1.68 7.33
CA PHE A 122 -20.05 1.80 7.67
C PHE A 122 -20.31 2.96 8.63
N GLU A 123 -19.43 3.15 9.63
CA GLU A 123 -19.52 4.32 10.52
C GLU A 123 -19.41 5.63 9.74
N PHE A 124 -18.36 5.79 8.93
CA PHE A 124 -18.11 7.00 8.13
C PHE A 124 -19.27 7.36 7.20
N MET A 125 -19.91 6.36 6.59
CA MET A 125 -21.06 6.56 5.71
C MET A 125 -22.36 6.81 6.49
N LYS A 126 -22.67 5.98 7.50
CA LYS A 126 -23.95 6.03 8.23
C LYS A 126 -24.04 7.24 9.15
N SER A 127 -22.93 7.68 9.74
CA SER A 127 -22.92 8.87 10.58
C SER A 127 -23.05 10.17 9.77
N GLY A 128 -22.95 10.09 8.43
CA GLY A 128 -22.94 11.26 7.56
C GLY A 128 -21.59 11.99 7.51
N LYS A 129 -20.53 11.46 8.14
CA LYS A 129 -19.20 12.11 8.20
C LYS A 129 -18.65 12.43 6.81
N ILE A 130 -18.92 11.58 5.83
CA ILE A 130 -18.56 11.83 4.42
C ILE A 130 -19.09 13.17 3.87
N ASN A 131 -20.14 13.72 4.47
CA ASN A 131 -20.76 15.00 4.10
C ASN A 131 -20.31 16.19 4.96
N ASP A 132 -19.53 15.97 6.03
CA ASP A 132 -19.06 17.05 6.92
C ASP A 132 -18.13 18.02 6.20
N LYS A 133 -17.40 17.51 5.20
CA LYS A 133 -16.44 18.26 4.37
C LYS A 133 -16.46 17.73 2.95
N LYS A 134 -15.99 18.54 2.01
CA LYS A 134 -15.64 18.06 0.67
C LYS A 134 -14.33 17.27 0.74
N TYR A 135 -14.40 15.94 0.76
CA TYR A 135 -13.25 15.05 0.65
C TYR A 135 -12.83 14.88 -0.81
N HIS A 136 -11.52 14.81 -1.05
CA HIS A 136 -10.93 14.74 -2.40
C HIS A 136 -10.24 13.41 -2.65
N PHE A 137 -9.67 12.81 -1.61
CA PHE A 137 -9.02 11.50 -1.68
C PHE A 137 -9.25 10.73 -0.38
N ILE A 138 -9.68 9.48 -0.49
CA ILE A 138 -10.02 8.63 0.65
C ILE A 138 -9.34 7.27 0.47
N GLU A 139 -8.46 6.90 1.42
CA GLU A 139 -7.96 5.54 1.53
C GLU A 139 -8.94 4.70 2.35
N VAL A 140 -9.24 3.48 1.88
CA VAL A 140 -10.05 2.52 2.63
C VAL A 140 -9.33 1.19 2.73
N MET A 141 -9.06 0.75 3.96
CA MET A 141 -8.49 -0.56 4.25
C MET A 141 -9.53 -1.42 4.95
N ALA A 142 -9.75 -2.66 4.46
CA ALA A 142 -10.76 -3.54 5.05
C ALA A 142 -10.34 -4.09 6.43
N CYS A 143 -9.03 -4.32 6.64
CA CYS A 143 -8.48 -4.88 7.88
C CYS A 143 -8.03 -3.76 8.83
N PRO A 144 -8.41 -3.80 10.12
CA PRO A 144 -7.89 -2.85 11.10
C PRO A 144 -6.37 -2.94 11.25
N GLY A 145 -5.67 -1.83 11.10
CA GLY A 145 -4.21 -1.72 11.05
C GLY A 145 -3.63 -1.80 9.63
N GLY A 146 -4.44 -2.08 8.61
CA GLY A 146 -3.97 -2.32 7.24
C GLY A 146 -3.58 -3.78 6.98
N CYS A 147 -2.84 -4.01 5.90
CA CYS A 147 -2.44 -5.34 5.43
C CYS A 147 -1.55 -6.11 6.41
N VAL A 148 -0.80 -5.40 7.27
CA VAL A 148 0.00 -6.03 8.36
C VAL A 148 -0.84 -6.91 9.30
N ASN A 149 -2.16 -6.69 9.34
CA ASN A 149 -3.14 -7.47 10.09
C ASN A 149 -4.15 -8.19 9.17
N GLY A 150 -3.77 -8.47 7.92
CA GLY A 150 -4.61 -9.18 6.97
C GLY A 150 -4.87 -10.64 7.35
N GLY A 151 -5.97 -11.21 6.87
CA GLY A 151 -6.38 -12.59 7.19
C GLY A 151 -5.42 -13.70 6.73
N GLY A 152 -4.40 -13.39 5.93
CA GLY A 152 -3.33 -14.31 5.51
C GLY A 152 -2.12 -14.36 6.46
N GLN A 153 -2.08 -13.50 7.47
CA GLN A 153 -0.93 -13.35 8.38
C GLN A 153 -0.82 -14.49 9.41
N PRO A 154 0.36 -14.69 10.04
CA PRO A 154 0.52 -15.66 11.13
C PRO A 154 -0.49 -15.41 12.26
N HIS A 155 -1.09 -16.50 12.76
CA HIS A 155 -1.89 -16.45 13.98
C HIS A 155 -1.01 -16.03 15.15
N VAL A 156 -1.60 -15.30 16.08
CA VAL A 156 -0.94 -14.79 17.29
C VAL A 156 -1.82 -15.25 18.44
N ASN A 157 -1.22 -15.83 19.47
CA ASN A 157 -1.94 -16.32 20.64
C ASN A 157 -2.70 -15.16 21.32
N ALA A 158 -3.82 -15.47 21.97
CA ALA A 158 -4.60 -14.50 22.72
C ALA A 158 -3.77 -13.82 23.81
N SER A 159 -2.89 -14.55 24.51
CA SER A 159 -1.97 -13.98 25.51
C SER A 159 -1.12 -12.87 24.92
N ASP A 160 -0.44 -13.16 23.80
CA ASP A 160 0.50 -12.23 23.20
C ASP A 160 -0.24 -10.98 22.69
N ARG A 161 -1.48 -11.12 22.19
CA ARG A 161 -2.31 -9.99 21.77
C ARG A 161 -2.71 -9.05 22.90
N LEU A 162 -2.71 -9.52 24.14
CA LEU A 162 -2.97 -8.68 25.31
C LEU A 162 -1.72 -7.87 25.69
N ASP A 163 -0.54 -8.45 25.48
CA ASP A 163 0.74 -7.85 25.86
C ASP A 163 1.32 -6.93 24.77
N MET A 164 0.98 -7.15 23.50
CA MET A 164 1.54 -6.38 22.37
C MET A 164 0.53 -6.03 21.29
N ASP A 165 0.61 -4.79 20.79
CA ASP A 165 -0.13 -4.40 19.58
C ASP A 165 0.63 -4.84 18.33
N ILE A 166 0.32 -6.04 17.85
CA ILE A 166 0.98 -6.63 16.68
C ILE A 166 0.84 -5.77 15.41
N ARG A 167 -0.20 -4.92 15.33
CA ARG A 167 -0.41 -4.02 14.18
C ARG A 167 0.66 -2.96 14.16
N SER A 168 0.90 -2.31 15.30
CA SER A 168 1.94 -1.29 15.47
C SER A 168 3.33 -1.86 15.24
N ILE A 169 3.63 -3.03 15.82
CA ILE A 169 4.96 -3.66 15.71
C ILE A 169 5.26 -4.05 14.26
N ARG A 170 4.30 -4.64 13.55
CA ARG A 170 4.50 -4.99 12.13
C ARG A 170 4.59 -3.74 11.25
N ALA A 171 3.77 -2.73 11.52
CA ALA A 171 3.81 -1.47 10.77
C ALA A 171 5.10 -0.69 10.99
N SER A 172 5.69 -0.74 12.20
CA SER A 172 6.94 -0.02 12.49
C SER A 172 8.09 -0.50 11.61
N GLU A 173 8.12 -1.80 11.25
CA GLU A 173 9.15 -2.32 10.35
C GLU A 173 9.06 -1.69 8.95
N LEU A 174 7.84 -1.48 8.44
CA LEU A 174 7.63 -0.83 7.14
C LEU A 174 8.08 0.64 7.17
N TYR A 175 7.77 1.36 8.25
CA TYR A 175 8.23 2.74 8.42
C TYR A 175 9.73 2.84 8.68
N ASN A 176 10.35 1.83 9.30
CA ASN A 176 11.79 1.74 9.46
C ASN A 176 12.48 1.55 8.11
N GLN A 177 11.94 0.69 7.23
CA GLN A 177 12.45 0.55 5.86
C GLN A 177 12.36 1.87 5.10
N ASP A 178 11.19 2.53 5.13
CA ASP A 178 11.01 3.84 4.49
C ASP A 178 12.04 4.87 4.95
N LYS A 179 12.30 4.98 6.25
CA LYS A 179 13.31 5.90 6.80
C LYS A 179 14.74 5.60 6.35
N ASN A 180 15.06 4.33 6.08
CA ASN A 180 16.42 3.90 5.75
C ASN A 180 16.66 3.78 4.23
N LEU A 181 15.62 3.91 3.40
CA LEU A 181 15.74 3.87 1.94
C LEU A 181 16.17 5.22 1.38
N LYS A 182 17.08 5.18 0.40
CA LYS A 182 17.56 6.37 -0.31
C LYS A 182 16.46 7.03 -1.15
N LYS A 183 15.57 6.22 -1.72
CA LYS A 183 14.43 6.68 -2.52
C LYS A 183 13.16 6.51 -1.71
N ARG A 184 12.43 7.60 -1.49
CA ARG A 184 11.26 7.64 -0.59
C ARG A 184 9.98 8.12 -1.27
N LYS A 185 10.04 8.42 -2.57
CA LYS A 185 8.89 8.74 -3.42
C LYS A 185 8.79 7.71 -4.54
N SER A 186 7.58 7.29 -4.90
CA SER A 186 7.36 6.21 -5.88
C SER A 186 7.97 6.51 -7.25
N HIS A 187 7.88 7.77 -7.68
CA HIS A 187 8.38 8.22 -8.99
C HIS A 187 9.90 8.40 -9.07
N GLU A 188 10.63 8.12 -7.98
CA GLU A 188 12.10 8.11 -7.98
C GLU A 188 12.70 6.70 -8.12
N ASN A 189 11.86 5.68 -8.24
CA ASN A 189 12.30 4.31 -8.43
C ASN A 189 12.96 4.15 -9.81
N GLY A 190 14.24 3.77 -9.84
CA GLY A 190 15.02 3.73 -11.08
C GLY A 190 14.49 2.67 -12.06
N SER A 191 14.19 1.47 -11.56
CA SER A 191 13.65 0.37 -12.35
C SER A 191 12.25 0.67 -12.87
N LEU A 192 11.40 1.31 -12.06
CA LEU A 192 10.07 1.77 -12.48
C LEU A 192 10.17 2.81 -13.59
N ASN A 193 11.01 3.83 -13.43
CA ASN A 193 11.18 4.87 -14.44
C ASN A 193 11.69 4.27 -15.76
N LYS A 194 12.64 3.33 -15.69
CA LYS A 194 13.10 2.59 -16.86
C LYS A 194 11.98 1.79 -17.55
N MET A 195 11.10 1.13 -16.78
CA MET A 195 9.92 0.44 -17.33
C MET A 195 8.99 1.42 -18.05
N TYR A 196 8.74 2.60 -17.47
CA TYR A 196 7.92 3.62 -18.11
C TYR A 196 8.56 4.17 -19.38
N GLU A 197 9.84 4.56 -19.34
CA GLU A 197 10.57 5.10 -20.48
C GLU A 197 10.67 4.12 -21.65
N THR A 198 10.92 2.84 -21.37
CA THR A 198 11.23 1.85 -22.41
C THR A 198 10.00 1.10 -22.93
N TYR A 199 8.91 1.04 -22.16
CA TYR A 199 7.77 0.19 -22.50
C TYR A 199 6.40 0.83 -22.33
N MET A 200 6.11 1.49 -21.20
CA MET A 200 4.76 1.97 -20.89
C MET A 200 4.43 3.35 -21.47
N GLY A 201 5.42 4.24 -21.61
CA GLY A 201 5.24 5.65 -21.95
C GLY A 201 4.87 6.50 -20.74
N GLU A 202 3.87 7.38 -20.87
CA GLU A 202 3.45 8.29 -19.81
C GLU A 202 2.42 7.64 -18.86
N PRO A 203 2.49 7.90 -17.54
CA PRO A 203 1.48 7.45 -16.60
C PRO A 203 0.07 7.96 -16.94
N GLY A 204 -0.92 7.07 -16.87
CA GLY A 204 -2.33 7.44 -17.00
C GLY A 204 -2.84 7.64 -18.43
N THR A 205 -1.98 7.52 -19.44
CA THR A 205 -2.32 7.61 -20.87
C THR A 205 -1.79 6.39 -21.64
N GLY A 206 -2.16 6.27 -22.92
CA GLY A 206 -1.66 5.23 -23.82
C GLY A 206 -1.69 3.82 -23.24
N LYS A 207 -0.56 3.12 -23.33
CA LYS A 207 -0.40 1.74 -22.85
C LYS A 207 -0.56 1.62 -21.34
N ALA A 208 -0.08 2.59 -20.56
CA ALA A 208 -0.24 2.58 -19.11
C ALA A 208 -1.73 2.62 -18.72
N HIS A 209 -2.55 3.41 -19.42
CA HIS A 209 -3.99 3.45 -19.19
C HIS A 209 -4.69 2.14 -19.59
N GLU A 210 -4.25 1.54 -20.69
CA GLU A 210 -4.82 0.30 -21.21
C GLU A 210 -4.53 -0.90 -20.30
N LEU A 211 -3.27 -1.07 -19.88
CA LEU A 211 -2.82 -2.27 -19.18
C LEU A 211 -2.89 -2.20 -17.65
N LEU A 212 -2.79 -1.01 -17.06
CA LEU A 212 -2.63 -0.86 -15.60
C LEU A 212 -3.89 -0.34 -14.89
N HIS A 213 -4.99 -0.11 -15.63
CA HIS A 213 -6.23 0.41 -15.06
C HIS A 213 -7.39 -0.56 -15.18
N ILE A 214 -8.26 -0.53 -14.18
CA ILE A 214 -9.52 -1.26 -14.19
C ILE A 214 -10.64 -0.39 -13.61
N LYS A 215 -11.85 -0.52 -14.17
CA LYS A 215 -13.04 0.19 -13.70
C LYS A 215 -14.11 -0.82 -13.28
N TYR A 216 -14.47 -0.80 -12.01
CA TYR A 216 -15.58 -1.59 -11.48
C TYR A 216 -16.90 -0.90 -11.84
N LYS A 217 -17.80 -1.64 -12.50
CA LYS A 217 -19.18 -1.20 -12.73
C LYS A 217 -20.05 -1.59 -11.53
N LYS A 218 -21.01 -0.73 -11.19
CA LYS A 218 -21.99 -0.96 -10.13
C LYS A 218 -23.04 -1.98 -10.56
#